data_AF-A0A9P8RUH4-F1
#
_entry.id   AF-A0A9P8RUH4-F1
#
_cell.length_a   1.000
_cell.length_b   1.000
_cell.length_c   1.000
_cell.angle_alpha   90.00
_cell.angle_beta   90.00
_cell.angle_gamma   90.00
#
_symmetry.space_group_name_H-M   'P 1'
#
loop_
_entity.id
_entity.type
_entity.pdbx_description
1 polymer ?
#
loop_
_entity_poly.entity_id
_entity_poly.type
_entity_poly.pdbx_seq_one_letter_code
_entity_poly.pdbx_strand_id
1 'polypeptide(L)'
;MTDSVICTKTTPNCASCDNEVCTACTPGYHLSQGLCAPHQQSESPADKYDPSDPVPSEPAEDTCTTNKECRDKGSGFCDGTSKTCKRCAKGCNTCTSFKFCAACDDSSDKPTTLIDGQCAQRCNTNMNYYYCSISDTQQCNRNSTSQCVCEGPKNCAQCSNDAKSCSLCLKNMKIGADGKCSECADGLVMVGKICTKDEVVAGEVPVPPAPEPVVPEPEVNTQNLSGGAVTGIVIGVLLVVGAVGGGLAYYFVRKGKK
;
A
#
# COMPACT_ATOMS: atom_id res chain seq x y z
N MET A 1 -27.45 -3.91 -27.37
CA MET A 1 -27.22 -2.52 -26.91
C MET A 1 -27.15 -2.54 -25.39
N THR A 2 -26.00 -2.90 -24.81
CA THR A 2 -25.80 -2.91 -23.35
C THR A 2 -24.29 -3.04 -23.10
N ASP A 3 -23.57 -1.91 -22.97
CA ASP A 3 -22.21 -1.89 -22.39
C ASP A 3 -21.75 -0.48 -21.95
N SER A 4 -22.67 0.41 -21.58
CA SER A 4 -22.31 1.82 -21.28
C SER A 4 -22.25 2.18 -19.79
N VAL A 5 -22.21 1.22 -18.85
CA VAL A 5 -22.56 1.54 -17.44
C VAL A 5 -21.42 1.47 -16.42
N ILE A 6 -20.20 0.99 -16.72
CA ILE A 6 -19.23 0.72 -15.63
C ILE A 6 -18.17 1.81 -15.42
N CYS A 7 -18.01 2.78 -16.32
CA CYS A 7 -16.82 3.62 -16.25
C CYS A 7 -16.84 4.79 -15.25
N THR A 8 -18.04 5.25 -14.84
CA THR A 8 -18.17 6.40 -13.94
C THR A 8 -17.67 6.13 -12.52
N LYS A 9 -17.51 4.86 -12.13
CA LYS A 9 -17.12 4.47 -10.77
C LYS A 9 -15.62 4.64 -10.51
N THR A 10 -14.79 4.56 -11.54
CA THR A 10 -13.32 4.54 -11.44
C THR A 10 -12.66 5.81 -11.95
N THR A 11 -13.28 6.53 -12.90
CA THR A 11 -12.70 7.73 -13.51
C THR A 11 -13.74 8.86 -13.61
N PRO A 12 -13.76 9.82 -12.66
CA PRO A 12 -14.68 10.95 -12.73
C PRO A 12 -14.45 11.79 -13.99
N ASN A 13 -15.53 12.34 -14.55
CA ASN A 13 -15.54 13.17 -15.78
C ASN A 13 -15.19 12.42 -17.07
N CYS A 14 -15.26 11.09 -17.07
CA CYS A 14 -15.10 10.28 -18.27
C CYS A 14 -16.43 10.15 -19.06
N ALA A 15 -16.38 10.44 -20.36
CA ALA A 15 -17.52 10.35 -21.28
C ALA A 15 -17.60 8.99 -22.01
N SER A 16 -16.47 8.35 -22.29
CA SER A 16 -16.42 7.01 -22.92
C SER A 16 -15.21 6.21 -22.47
N CYS A 17 -15.32 4.89 -22.48
CA CYS A 17 -14.24 3.98 -22.08
C CYS A 17 -14.09 2.79 -23.01
N ASP A 18 -12.87 2.24 -23.01
CA ASP A 18 -12.51 0.98 -23.62
C ASP A 18 -11.66 0.18 -22.62
N ASN A 19 -12.05 -1.06 -22.33
CA ASN A 19 -11.36 -1.93 -21.36
C ASN A 19 -11.02 -1.24 -20.01
N GLU A 20 -12.00 -0.56 -19.40
CA GLU A 20 -11.86 0.18 -18.13
C GLU A 20 -10.93 1.41 -18.16
N VAL A 21 -10.37 1.76 -19.33
CA VAL A 21 -9.56 2.96 -19.53
C VAL A 21 -10.43 4.04 -20.16
N CYS A 22 -10.36 5.27 -19.64
CA CYS A 22 -11.08 6.39 -20.23
C CYS A 22 -10.52 6.71 -21.61
N THR A 23 -11.38 6.80 -22.62
CA THR A 23 -11.01 7.12 -24.01
C THR A 23 -11.50 8.50 -24.45
N ALA A 24 -12.53 9.06 -23.79
CA ALA A 24 -12.95 10.44 -24.00
C ALA A 24 -13.48 11.06 -22.70
N CYS A 25 -13.25 12.36 -22.53
CA CYS A 25 -13.67 13.12 -21.35
C CYS A 25 -14.92 13.96 -21.63
N THR A 26 -15.67 14.30 -20.58
CA THR A 26 -16.76 15.26 -20.67
C THR A 26 -16.22 16.66 -21.03
N PRO A 27 -17.00 17.53 -21.69
CA PRO A 27 -16.58 18.90 -22.02
C PRO A 27 -16.03 19.64 -20.79
N GLY A 28 -14.92 20.37 -20.96
CA GLY A 28 -14.20 21.02 -19.86
C GLY A 28 -12.99 20.23 -19.32
N TYR A 29 -12.79 19.00 -19.82
CA TYR A 29 -11.70 18.12 -19.41
C TYR A 29 -10.97 17.53 -20.62
N HIS A 30 -9.67 17.25 -20.47
CA HIS A 30 -8.84 16.57 -21.46
C HIS A 30 -8.33 15.23 -20.94
N LEU A 31 -8.09 14.30 -21.86
CA LEU A 31 -7.58 12.98 -21.55
C LEU A 31 -6.06 13.04 -21.31
N SER A 32 -5.62 12.59 -20.14
CA SER A 32 -4.21 12.45 -19.79
C SER A 32 -4.02 11.13 -19.05
N GLN A 33 -3.22 10.23 -19.63
CA GLN A 33 -2.90 8.89 -19.07
C GLN A 33 -4.14 8.06 -18.67
N GLY A 34 -5.20 8.09 -19.48
CA GLY A 34 -6.44 7.34 -19.22
C GLY A 34 -7.34 7.96 -18.13
N LEU A 35 -7.04 9.20 -17.71
CA LEU A 35 -7.85 9.98 -16.77
C LEU A 35 -8.26 11.33 -17.37
N CYS A 36 -9.33 11.92 -16.85
CA CYS A 36 -9.82 13.23 -17.28
C CYS A 36 -9.34 14.33 -16.33
N ALA A 37 -8.47 15.21 -16.83
CA ALA A 37 -7.97 16.38 -16.12
C ALA A 37 -8.71 17.64 -16.61
N PRO A 38 -9.07 18.58 -15.73
CA PRO A 38 -9.71 19.82 -16.16
C PRO A 38 -8.79 20.55 -17.14
N HIS A 39 -9.36 21.19 -18.16
CA HIS A 39 -8.60 22.19 -18.91
C HIS A 39 -8.11 23.21 -17.88
N GLN A 40 -6.81 23.47 -17.83
CA GLN A 40 -6.31 24.58 -17.04
C GLN A 40 -6.91 25.84 -17.65
N GLN A 41 -7.98 26.33 -17.04
CA GLN A 41 -8.41 27.70 -17.21
C GLN A 41 -7.31 28.54 -16.56
N SER A 42 -6.36 28.98 -17.37
CA SER A 42 -5.66 30.24 -17.15
C SER A 42 -6.69 31.37 -17.26
N GLU A 43 -7.65 31.43 -16.34
CA GLU A 43 -8.44 32.64 -16.12
C GLU A 43 -7.54 33.62 -15.34
N SER A 44 -6.76 34.40 -16.09
CA SER A 44 -6.49 35.77 -15.66
C SER A 44 -7.54 36.67 -16.32
N PRO A 45 -8.14 37.61 -15.58
CA PRO A 45 -8.99 38.64 -16.17
C PRO A 45 -8.22 39.35 -17.28
N ALA A 46 -8.91 39.64 -18.38
CA ALA A 46 -8.38 40.42 -19.49
C ALA A 46 -8.12 41.87 -19.04
N ASP A 47 -7.00 42.09 -18.35
CA ASP A 47 -6.40 43.40 -18.22
C ASP A 47 -5.67 43.73 -19.52
N LYS A 48 -5.93 44.95 -20.02
CA LYS A 48 -5.38 45.49 -21.26
C LYS A 48 -3.86 45.37 -21.25
N TYR A 49 -3.33 44.48 -22.09
CA TYR A 49 -1.90 44.29 -22.27
C TYR A 49 -1.30 45.51 -22.97
N ASP A 50 -0.38 46.20 -22.29
CA ASP A 50 0.50 47.20 -22.90
C ASP A 50 1.59 46.43 -23.69
N PRO A 51 1.73 46.66 -25.02
CA PRO A 51 2.77 46.01 -25.84
C PRO A 51 4.21 46.30 -25.41
N SER A 52 4.40 47.21 -24.46
CA SER A 52 5.71 47.64 -23.95
C SER A 52 6.19 46.85 -22.72
N ASP A 53 5.33 46.05 -22.10
CA ASP A 53 5.71 45.26 -20.92
C ASP A 53 6.52 44.02 -21.35
N PRO A 54 7.72 43.81 -20.79
CA PRO A 54 8.50 42.61 -21.07
C PRO A 54 7.71 41.39 -20.62
N VAL A 55 7.47 40.47 -21.57
CA VAL A 55 6.81 39.19 -21.33
C VAL A 55 7.39 38.58 -20.05
N PRO A 56 6.58 38.35 -19.00
CA PRO A 56 7.05 37.68 -17.80
C PRO A 56 7.67 36.37 -18.23
N SER A 57 8.96 36.17 -17.91
CA SER A 57 9.64 34.90 -18.18
C SER A 57 8.79 33.78 -17.59
N GLU A 58 8.38 32.83 -18.43
CA GLU A 58 7.65 31.64 -17.98
C GLU A 58 8.34 31.09 -16.73
N PRO A 59 7.59 30.83 -15.63
CA PRO A 59 8.20 30.29 -14.43
C PRO A 59 8.90 29.00 -14.82
N ALA A 60 10.22 28.96 -14.61
CA ALA A 60 11.04 27.82 -14.96
C ALA A 60 10.37 26.54 -14.45
N GLU A 61 9.98 25.66 -15.38
CA GLU A 61 9.32 24.41 -15.02
C GLU A 61 10.23 23.63 -14.06
N ASP A 62 9.69 23.21 -12.92
CA ASP A 62 10.45 22.55 -11.87
C ASP A 62 10.78 21.13 -12.32
N THR A 63 11.86 20.99 -13.08
CA THR A 63 12.31 19.71 -13.62
C THR A 63 12.82 18.80 -12.51
N CYS A 64 12.68 17.49 -12.71
CA CYS A 64 13.08 16.48 -11.75
C CYS A 64 13.56 15.19 -12.42
N THR A 65 14.42 14.47 -11.71
CA THR A 65 14.82 13.10 -12.06
C THR A 65 14.22 12.07 -11.10
N THR A 66 13.99 12.46 -9.84
CA THR A 66 13.52 11.58 -8.78
C THR A 66 12.35 12.17 -8.00
N ASN A 67 11.52 11.31 -7.41
CA ASN A 67 10.46 11.75 -6.50
C ASN A 67 11.01 12.53 -5.30
N LYS A 68 12.20 12.16 -4.83
CA LYS A 68 12.86 12.81 -3.70
C LYS A 68 13.09 14.29 -3.95
N GLU A 69 13.56 14.69 -5.14
CA GLU A 69 13.76 16.10 -5.51
C GLU A 69 12.47 16.92 -5.37
N CYS A 70 11.34 16.38 -5.85
CA CYS A 70 10.06 17.08 -5.76
C CYS A 70 9.52 17.14 -4.33
N ARG A 71 9.74 16.10 -3.52
CA ARG A 71 9.33 16.11 -2.11
C ARG A 71 10.17 17.08 -1.28
N ASP A 72 11.48 17.13 -1.51
CA ASP A 72 12.40 18.01 -0.77
C ASP A 72 12.06 19.49 -1.05
N LYS A 73 11.50 19.80 -2.23
CA LYS A 73 10.96 21.13 -2.60
C LYS A 73 9.52 21.37 -2.11
N GLY A 74 8.83 20.35 -1.62
CA GLY A 74 7.39 20.41 -1.32
C GLY A 74 6.49 20.50 -2.55
N SER A 75 7.02 20.21 -3.74
CA SER A 75 6.32 20.30 -5.03
C SER A 75 5.48 19.04 -5.34
N GLY A 76 5.70 17.93 -4.62
CA GLY A 76 4.94 16.68 -4.75
C GLY A 76 5.81 15.51 -5.22
N PHE A 77 5.51 14.93 -6.38
CA PHE A 77 6.20 13.78 -6.97
C PHE A 77 6.75 14.12 -8.36
N CYS A 78 7.72 13.35 -8.84
CA CYS A 78 8.30 13.54 -10.17
C CYS A 78 7.51 12.74 -11.21
N ASP A 79 6.91 13.43 -12.19
CA ASP A 79 6.22 12.75 -13.27
C ASP A 79 7.24 12.20 -14.28
N GLY A 80 7.29 10.87 -14.40
CA GLY A 80 8.30 10.18 -15.21
C GLY A 80 8.25 10.51 -16.71
N THR A 81 7.11 10.96 -17.22
CA THR A 81 6.88 11.33 -18.62
C THR A 81 7.37 12.75 -18.90
N SER A 82 6.87 13.74 -18.16
CA SER A 82 7.20 15.16 -18.37
C SER A 82 8.52 15.57 -17.71
N LYS A 83 9.08 14.76 -16.82
CA LYS A 83 10.25 15.13 -15.97
C LYS A 83 10.02 16.41 -15.17
N THR A 84 8.78 16.68 -14.79
CA THR A 84 8.43 17.85 -13.97
C THR A 84 7.79 17.42 -12.67
N CYS A 85 7.99 18.23 -11.63
CA CYS A 85 7.33 18.02 -10.36
C CYS A 85 5.83 18.30 -10.49
N LYS A 86 5.01 17.30 -10.13
CA LYS A 86 3.57 17.42 -10.06
C LYS A 86 3.11 17.33 -8.62
N ARG A 87 2.08 18.11 -8.30
CA ARG A 87 1.47 18.10 -6.96
C ARG A 87 0.78 16.77 -6.68
N CYS A 88 0.74 16.40 -5.41
CA CYS A 88 -0.07 15.29 -4.94
C CYS A 88 -1.57 15.55 -5.15
N ALA A 89 -2.37 14.49 -5.17
CA ALA A 89 -3.82 14.61 -5.17
C ALA A 89 -4.33 15.37 -3.93
N LYS A 90 -5.51 16.00 -4.04
CA LYS A 90 -6.13 16.72 -2.92
C LYS A 90 -6.32 15.78 -1.71
N GLY A 91 -5.97 16.26 -0.52
CA GLY A 91 -6.00 15.46 0.71
C GLY A 91 -4.77 14.57 0.91
N CYS A 92 -3.72 14.75 0.12
CA CYS A 92 -2.45 14.05 0.25
C CYS A 92 -1.29 15.03 0.44
N ASN A 93 -0.56 14.91 1.55
CA ASN A 93 0.59 15.75 1.90
C ASN A 93 1.90 15.23 1.31
N THR A 94 2.03 13.92 1.13
CA THR A 94 3.23 13.31 0.56
C THR A 94 2.81 12.16 -0.34
N CYS A 95 3.32 12.10 -1.56
CA CYS A 95 2.96 11.09 -2.55
C CYS A 95 4.20 10.63 -3.32
N THR A 96 4.10 9.45 -3.96
CA THR A 96 5.10 8.95 -4.94
C THR A 96 4.55 8.93 -6.36
N SER A 97 3.23 9.10 -6.51
CA SER A 97 2.54 9.32 -7.77
C SER A 97 1.23 10.05 -7.50
N PHE A 98 0.52 10.44 -8.55
CA PHE A 98 -0.80 11.06 -8.41
C PHE A 98 -1.82 10.15 -7.69
N LYS A 99 -1.72 8.83 -7.86
CA LYS A 99 -2.65 7.84 -7.27
C LYS A 99 -2.16 7.26 -5.93
N PHE A 100 -0.88 7.41 -5.60
CA PHE A 100 -0.27 6.78 -4.44
C PHE A 100 0.15 7.83 -3.41
N CYS A 101 -0.68 7.96 -2.38
CA CYS A 101 -0.46 8.84 -1.25
C CYS A 101 0.29 8.15 -0.11
N ALA A 102 1.49 8.64 0.17
CA ALA A 102 2.34 8.13 1.22
C ALA A 102 2.08 8.77 2.59
N ALA A 103 1.44 9.95 2.63
CA ALA A 103 0.89 10.54 3.84
C ALA A 103 -0.34 11.39 3.49
N CYS A 104 -1.50 10.96 4.01
CA CYS A 104 -2.75 11.70 3.89
C CYS A 104 -2.74 12.94 4.78
N ASP A 105 -3.49 13.94 4.35
CA ASP A 105 -3.69 15.19 5.08
C ASP A 105 -4.56 14.93 6.32
N ASP A 106 -3.97 15.18 7.49
CA ASP A 106 -4.62 14.98 8.79
C ASP A 106 -5.83 15.91 9.02
N SER A 107 -5.95 16.99 8.23
CA SER A 107 -7.06 17.95 8.23
C SER A 107 -8.19 17.62 7.23
N SER A 108 -7.99 16.60 6.38
CA SER A 108 -9.00 16.18 5.40
C SER A 108 -10.06 15.25 6.00
N ASP A 109 -11.15 15.03 5.25
CA ASP A 109 -12.16 14.02 5.59
C ASP A 109 -11.61 12.59 5.60
N LYS A 110 -10.45 12.36 4.97
CA LYS A 110 -9.79 11.05 4.83
C LYS A 110 -8.34 11.08 5.31
N PRO A 111 -8.09 11.26 6.62
CA PRO A 111 -6.74 11.45 7.13
C PRO A 111 -5.96 10.14 7.30
N THR A 112 -6.59 8.98 7.17
CA THR A 112 -5.94 7.69 7.40
C THR A 112 -5.18 7.23 6.16
N THR A 113 -3.87 7.09 6.27
CA THR A 113 -3.03 6.53 5.20
C THR A 113 -3.08 5.00 5.24
N LEU A 114 -3.46 4.40 4.11
CA LEU A 114 -3.39 2.96 3.90
C LEU A 114 -2.05 2.55 3.28
N ILE A 115 -1.61 1.31 3.54
CA ILE A 115 -0.34 0.75 3.04
C ILE A 115 -0.29 0.64 1.51
N ASP A 116 -1.43 0.69 0.84
CA ASP A 116 -1.56 0.67 -0.63
C ASP A 116 -1.56 2.08 -1.25
N GLY A 117 -1.37 3.11 -0.43
CA GLY A 117 -1.28 4.49 -0.86
C GLY A 117 -2.65 5.20 -0.97
N GLN A 118 -3.73 4.59 -0.51
CA GLN A 118 -5.04 5.25 -0.48
C GLN A 118 -5.26 6.02 0.82
N CYS A 119 -6.12 7.04 0.75
CA CYS A 119 -6.60 7.78 1.92
C CYS A 119 -8.01 7.32 2.31
N ALA A 120 -8.16 6.88 3.55
CA ALA A 120 -9.42 6.41 4.13
C ALA A 120 -9.91 7.36 5.23
N GLN A 121 -11.20 7.26 5.56
CA GLN A 121 -11.81 8.02 6.64
C GLN A 121 -11.13 7.70 7.99
N ARG A 122 -11.19 8.64 8.93
CA ARG A 122 -10.70 8.42 10.29
C ARG A 122 -11.61 7.42 11.00
N CYS A 123 -11.04 6.38 11.61
CA CYS A 123 -11.79 5.55 12.55
C CYS A 123 -12.03 6.30 13.85
N ASN A 124 -13.06 5.88 14.57
CA ASN A 124 -13.18 6.28 15.97
C ASN A 124 -11.99 5.72 16.76
N THR A 125 -11.08 6.60 17.18
CA THR A 125 -9.81 6.25 17.83
C THR A 125 -9.96 5.73 19.26
N ASN A 126 -11.19 5.60 19.75
CA ASN A 126 -11.48 5.15 21.11
C ASN A 126 -11.53 3.61 21.24
N MET A 127 -11.18 2.86 20.18
CA MET A 127 -11.19 1.41 20.17
C MET A 127 -9.78 0.85 19.96
N ASN A 128 -9.12 0.46 21.04
CA ASN A 128 -7.88 -0.30 20.96
C ASN A 128 -8.11 -1.59 20.15
N TYR A 129 -7.08 -2.06 19.44
CA TYR A 129 -7.12 -3.29 18.63
C TYR A 129 -7.97 -3.20 17.36
N TYR A 130 -8.21 -2.00 16.84
CA TYR A 130 -8.83 -1.79 15.53
C TYR A 130 -7.96 -0.94 14.60
N TYR A 131 -8.14 -1.09 13.30
CA TYR A 131 -7.51 -0.28 12.25
C TYR A 131 -8.57 0.20 11.24
N CYS A 132 -8.20 1.17 10.41
CA CYS A 132 -9.08 1.70 9.37
C CYS A 132 -8.84 1.03 8.04
N SER A 133 -9.91 0.54 7.44
CA SER A 133 -9.95 0.18 6.03
C SER A 133 -10.61 1.28 5.21
N ILE A 134 -10.68 1.10 3.90
CA ILE A 134 -11.27 2.09 2.99
C ILE A 134 -12.75 2.37 3.29
N SER A 135 -13.48 1.36 3.79
CA SER A 135 -14.93 1.41 3.97
C SER A 135 -15.38 1.30 5.42
N ASP A 136 -14.54 0.82 6.34
CA ASP A 136 -14.94 0.57 7.73
C ASP A 136 -13.75 0.41 8.70
N THR A 137 -14.06 0.32 9.98
CA THR A 137 -13.17 -0.06 11.08
C THR A 137 -13.11 -1.58 11.20
N GLN A 138 -11.91 -2.16 11.23
CA GLN A 138 -11.72 -3.61 11.31
C GLN A 138 -10.81 -4.00 12.48
N GLN A 139 -10.96 -5.20 13.00
CA GLN A 139 -10.09 -5.69 14.08
C GLN A 139 -8.67 -5.90 13.56
N CYS A 140 -7.69 -5.45 14.34
CA CYS A 140 -6.27 -5.60 14.09
C CYS A 140 -5.89 -7.05 13.82
N ASN A 141 -5.19 -7.27 12.72
CA ASN A 141 -4.75 -8.58 12.29
C ASN A 141 -3.50 -8.47 11.41
N ARG A 142 -2.95 -9.60 10.99
CA ARG A 142 -1.69 -9.64 10.22
C ARG A 142 -1.79 -8.90 8.88
N ASN A 143 -2.99 -8.73 8.35
CA ASN A 143 -3.29 -8.11 7.07
C ASN A 143 -3.87 -6.69 7.23
N SER A 144 -3.75 -6.07 8.40
CA SER A 144 -4.18 -4.69 8.61
C SER A 144 -3.56 -3.76 7.57
N THR A 145 -4.40 -2.97 6.92
CA THR A 145 -4.01 -2.08 5.82
C THR A 145 -3.69 -0.66 6.27
N SER A 146 -3.88 -0.34 7.55
CA SER A 146 -3.42 0.89 8.18
C SER A 146 -3.01 0.59 9.62
N GLN A 147 -2.38 1.57 10.27
CA GLN A 147 -1.95 1.40 11.66
C GLN A 147 -3.11 1.03 12.57
N CYS A 148 -2.86 0.02 13.39
CA CYS A 148 -3.68 -0.31 14.51
C CYS A 148 -3.66 0.79 15.56
N VAL A 149 -4.83 1.04 16.14
CA VAL A 149 -4.99 1.86 17.32
C VAL A 149 -4.49 1.05 18.52
N CYS A 150 -3.29 1.41 18.96
CA CYS A 150 -2.62 0.89 20.14
C CYS A 150 -2.31 2.04 21.12
N GLU A 151 -1.97 1.73 22.37
CA GLU A 151 -1.65 2.72 23.41
C GLU A 151 -0.22 3.27 23.27
N GLY A 152 -0.02 4.09 22.23
CA GLY A 152 1.23 4.80 21.97
C GLY A 152 2.11 4.30 20.81
N PRO A 153 2.31 2.98 20.58
CA PRO A 153 3.15 2.54 19.47
C PRO A 153 2.45 2.83 18.14
N LYS A 154 3.25 3.23 17.15
CA LYS A 154 2.79 3.52 15.79
C LYS A 154 3.13 2.36 14.87
N ASN A 155 2.52 2.35 13.69
CA ASN A 155 2.90 1.42 12.62
C ASN A 155 2.68 -0.07 12.95
N CYS A 156 1.80 -0.38 13.91
CA CYS A 156 1.46 -1.76 14.24
C CYS A 156 0.41 -2.31 13.25
N ALA A 157 0.59 -3.54 12.76
CA ALA A 157 -0.49 -4.35 12.20
C ALA A 157 -1.28 -5.06 13.31
N GLN A 158 -0.62 -5.37 14.42
CA GLN A 158 -1.27 -5.91 15.61
C GLN A 158 -0.60 -5.33 16.86
N CYS A 159 -1.42 -4.99 17.86
CA CYS A 159 -0.92 -4.61 19.17
C CYS A 159 -0.57 -5.87 19.99
N SER A 160 0.29 -5.72 21.00
CA SER A 160 0.44 -6.68 22.10
C SER A 160 -0.84 -6.77 22.94
N ASN A 161 -0.99 -7.82 23.76
CA ASN A 161 -2.17 -8.02 24.61
C ASN A 161 -2.43 -6.90 25.64
N ASP A 162 -1.43 -6.08 25.93
CA ASP A 162 -1.53 -4.90 26.80
C ASP A 162 -1.65 -3.58 26.00
N ALA A 163 -1.77 -3.66 24.68
CA ALA A 163 -1.81 -2.55 23.72
C ALA A 163 -0.60 -1.60 23.72
N LYS A 164 0.44 -1.84 24.52
CA LYS A 164 1.56 -0.90 24.73
C LYS A 164 2.72 -1.08 23.76
N SER A 165 2.74 -2.17 23.01
CA SER A 165 3.73 -2.42 21.95
C SER A 165 3.06 -3.02 20.71
N CYS A 166 3.82 -3.10 19.60
CA CYS A 166 3.38 -3.85 18.44
C CYS A 166 3.77 -5.32 18.64
N SER A 167 2.82 -6.25 18.51
CA SER A 167 3.14 -7.67 18.35
C SER A 167 3.57 -7.98 16.91
N LEU A 168 3.09 -7.20 15.95
CA LEU A 168 3.46 -7.27 14.55
C LEU A 168 3.47 -5.87 13.91
N CYS A 169 4.50 -5.56 13.15
CA CYS A 169 4.57 -4.32 12.35
C CYS A 169 3.67 -4.38 11.11
N LEU A 170 3.24 -3.21 10.65
CA LEU A 170 2.61 -3.07 9.34
C LEU A 170 3.48 -3.65 8.24
N LYS A 171 2.80 -4.06 7.16
CA LYS A 171 3.48 -4.51 5.94
C LYS A 171 4.54 -3.48 5.53
N ASN A 172 5.69 -3.99 5.07
CA ASN A 172 6.87 -3.22 4.66
C ASN A 172 7.64 -2.53 5.79
N MET A 173 7.27 -2.73 7.05
CA MET A 173 7.98 -2.22 8.22
C MET A 173 8.56 -3.37 9.04
N LYS A 174 9.63 -3.08 9.79
CA LYS A 174 10.28 -4.00 10.72
C LYS A 174 10.49 -3.31 12.07
N ILE A 175 10.73 -4.13 13.09
CA ILE A 175 11.10 -3.65 14.41
C ILE A 175 12.51 -3.08 14.30
N GLY A 176 12.65 -1.78 14.61
CA GLY A 176 13.94 -1.11 14.63
C GLY A 176 14.69 -1.31 15.92
N ALA A 177 15.88 -0.72 16.01
CA ALA A 177 16.75 -0.80 17.20
C ALA A 177 16.09 -0.26 18.48
N ASP A 178 15.06 0.59 18.35
CA ASP A 178 14.27 1.14 19.46
C ASP A 178 13.15 0.21 19.95
N GLY A 179 13.04 -0.99 19.39
CA GLY A 179 12.00 -1.96 19.72
C GLY A 179 10.62 -1.58 19.18
N LYS A 180 10.52 -0.61 18.28
CA LYS A 180 9.25 -0.15 17.67
C LYS A 180 9.25 -0.43 16.18
N CYS A 181 8.07 -0.36 15.56
CA CYS A 181 7.91 -0.47 14.11
C CYS A 181 8.31 0.85 13.42
N SER A 182 9.61 1.18 13.49
CA SER A 182 10.19 2.44 13.08
C SER A 182 11.05 2.34 11.82
N GLU A 183 11.47 1.13 11.45
CA GLU A 183 12.34 0.90 10.29
C GLU A 183 11.57 0.29 9.12
N CYS A 184 11.97 0.62 7.91
CA CYS A 184 11.46 -0.03 6.72
C CYS A 184 12.13 -1.38 6.49
N ALA A 185 11.41 -2.31 5.88
CA ALA A 185 11.98 -3.56 5.39
C ALA A 185 13.08 -3.29 4.36
N ASP A 186 14.00 -4.25 4.20
CA ASP A 186 15.19 -4.05 3.37
C ASP A 186 14.83 -3.72 1.91
N GLY A 187 15.52 -2.73 1.35
CA GLY A 187 15.25 -2.23 0.00
C GLY A 187 14.06 -1.26 -0.12
N LEU A 188 13.43 -0.87 0.99
CA LEU A 188 12.39 0.14 1.04
C LEU A 188 12.84 1.36 1.83
N VAL A 189 12.23 2.50 1.54
CA VAL A 189 12.47 3.75 2.26
C VAL A 189 11.16 4.28 2.85
N MET A 190 11.29 5.07 3.91
CA MET A 190 10.14 5.73 4.52
C MET A 190 9.77 6.96 3.69
N VAL A 191 8.57 6.93 3.10
CA VAL A 191 7.98 8.08 2.41
C VAL A 191 6.72 8.45 3.17
N GLY A 192 6.68 9.66 3.72
CA GLY A 192 5.55 10.09 4.54
C GLY A 192 5.36 9.18 5.76
N LYS A 193 4.25 8.43 5.79
CA LYS A 193 3.86 7.52 6.88
C LYS A 193 4.02 6.03 6.50
N ILE A 194 4.50 5.69 5.31
CA ILE A 194 4.60 4.30 4.83
C ILE A 194 5.99 3.97 4.30
N CYS A 195 6.29 2.67 4.22
CA CYS A 195 7.52 2.16 3.62
C CYS A 195 7.24 1.66 2.20
N THR A 196 7.90 2.25 1.23
CA THR A 196 7.73 1.96 -0.20
C THR A 196 9.04 2.13 -0.96
N LYS A 197 9.06 1.77 -2.24
CA LYS A 197 10.19 2.05 -3.13
C LYS A 197 10.21 3.54 -3.44
N ASP A 198 11.37 4.18 -3.36
CA ASP A 198 11.48 5.63 -3.53
C ASP A 198 11.26 6.08 -4.98
N GLU A 199 11.55 5.20 -5.94
CA GLU A 199 11.85 5.63 -7.29
C GLU A 199 10.77 5.23 -8.30
N VAL A 200 10.28 6.28 -8.99
CA VAL A 200 10.13 6.21 -10.43
C VAL A 200 11.49 6.69 -10.98
N VAL A 201 12.34 5.77 -11.44
CA VAL A 201 13.45 6.17 -12.31
C VAL A 201 12.81 6.60 -13.61
N ALA A 202 12.93 7.87 -13.91
CA ALA A 202 12.28 8.48 -15.05
C ALA A 202 12.87 7.87 -16.34
N GLY A 203 12.26 6.81 -16.87
CA GLY A 203 12.74 6.10 -18.07
C GLY A 203 12.44 4.61 -18.07
N GLU A 204 12.12 4.00 -16.93
CA GLU A 204 11.60 2.64 -16.91
C GLU A 204 10.08 2.69 -17.10
N VAL A 205 9.64 2.54 -18.35
CA VAL A 205 8.31 1.96 -18.59
C VAL A 205 8.31 0.64 -17.82
N PRO A 206 7.34 0.38 -16.91
CA PRO A 206 7.19 -0.97 -16.39
C PRO A 206 6.93 -1.84 -17.61
N VAL A 207 7.95 -2.57 -18.05
CA VAL A 207 7.73 -3.67 -18.97
C VAL A 207 6.75 -4.54 -18.21
N PRO A 208 5.52 -4.75 -18.70
CA PRO A 208 4.62 -5.70 -18.07
C PRO A 208 5.44 -6.98 -17.87
N PRO A 209 5.41 -7.61 -16.68
CA PRO A 209 6.17 -8.82 -16.47
C PRO A 209 5.88 -9.72 -17.66
N ALA A 210 6.92 -10.01 -18.44
CA ALA A 210 6.79 -10.99 -19.51
C ALA A 210 6.15 -12.20 -18.84
N PRO A 211 5.13 -12.84 -19.47
CA PRO A 211 4.60 -14.07 -18.94
C PRO A 211 5.80 -14.93 -18.54
N GLU A 212 5.85 -15.32 -17.26
CA GLU A 212 6.95 -16.12 -16.74
C GLU A 212 7.24 -17.19 -17.78
N PRO A 213 8.52 -17.44 -18.14
CA PRO A 213 8.84 -18.56 -18.97
C PRO A 213 8.13 -19.75 -18.34
N VAL A 214 7.19 -20.34 -19.07
CA VAL A 214 6.54 -21.58 -18.66
C VAL A 214 7.68 -22.57 -18.55
N VAL A 215 8.25 -22.69 -17.35
CA VAL A 215 9.13 -23.77 -17.01
C VAL A 215 8.26 -24.99 -17.26
N PRO A 216 8.61 -25.87 -18.21
CA PRO A 216 7.88 -27.10 -18.39
C PRO A 216 7.81 -27.75 -17.01
N GLU A 217 6.60 -27.95 -16.50
CA GLU A 217 6.40 -28.79 -15.33
C GLU A 217 7.18 -30.09 -15.59
N PRO A 218 8.00 -30.57 -14.64
CA PRO A 218 8.64 -31.85 -14.84
C PRO A 218 7.54 -32.87 -15.06
N GLU A 219 7.55 -33.50 -16.24
CA GLU A 219 6.66 -34.58 -16.60
C GLU A 219 6.70 -35.62 -15.49
N VAL A 220 5.69 -35.61 -14.63
CA VAL A 220 5.42 -36.72 -13.73
C VAL A 220 4.96 -37.85 -14.64
N ASN A 221 5.94 -38.66 -15.04
CA ASN A 221 5.73 -39.94 -15.70
C ASN A 221 4.71 -40.72 -14.86
N THR A 222 3.46 -40.70 -15.31
CA THR A 222 2.41 -41.53 -14.76
C THR A 222 2.65 -42.93 -15.32
N GLN A 223 3.67 -43.59 -14.80
CA GLN A 223 3.79 -45.04 -14.93
C GLN A 223 2.75 -45.63 -13.99
N ASN A 224 1.65 -46.05 -14.60
CA ASN A 224 0.67 -46.94 -14.00
C ASN A 224 1.36 -48.22 -13.51
N LEU A 225 1.55 -48.32 -12.19
CA LEU A 225 1.83 -49.53 -11.43
C LEU A 225 0.92 -49.42 -10.18
N SER A 226 -0.33 -49.89 -10.26
CA SER A 226 -0.72 -51.25 -9.85
C SER A 226 -0.03 -51.73 -8.57
N GLY A 227 -0.77 -51.69 -7.46
CA GLY A 227 -0.72 -52.66 -6.37
C GLY A 227 0.48 -52.64 -5.42
N GLY A 228 0.25 -52.26 -4.15
CA GLY A 228 1.07 -52.74 -3.04
C GLY A 228 1.29 -51.75 -1.90
N ALA A 229 0.56 -51.96 -0.79
CA ALA A 229 0.91 -51.69 0.61
C ALA A 229 1.91 -50.55 0.95
N VAL A 230 1.41 -49.49 1.62
CA VAL A 230 2.23 -48.66 2.52
C VAL A 230 1.48 -48.42 3.83
N THR A 231 1.75 -49.30 4.78
CA THR A 231 1.54 -49.15 6.22
C THR A 231 2.75 -48.46 6.85
N GLY A 232 2.51 -47.53 7.78
CA GLY A 232 3.54 -46.87 8.63
C GLY A 232 3.99 -45.52 8.06
N ILE A 233 3.97 -44.39 8.79
CA ILE A 233 4.50 -44.17 10.14
C ILE A 233 3.67 -43.05 10.83
N VAL A 234 2.89 -43.41 11.84
CA VAL A 234 2.35 -42.47 12.85
C VAL A 234 2.57 -43.09 14.24
N ILE A 235 3.84 -43.34 14.61
CA ILE A 235 4.18 -43.93 15.92
C ILE A 235 5.26 -43.11 16.67
N GLY A 236 5.91 -42.13 16.03
CA GLY A 236 7.00 -41.38 16.67
C GLY A 236 6.56 -40.36 17.73
N VAL A 237 5.45 -39.65 17.52
CA VAL A 237 5.09 -38.50 18.37
C VAL A 237 4.26 -38.89 19.60
N LEU A 238 3.49 -39.98 19.54
CA LEU A 238 2.64 -40.42 20.66
C LEU A 238 3.44 -41.04 21.83
N LEU A 239 4.64 -41.59 21.59
CA LEU A 239 5.46 -42.19 22.65
C LEU A 239 6.16 -41.14 23.55
N VAL A 240 6.47 -39.96 23.02
CA VAL A 240 7.17 -38.92 23.78
C VAL A 240 6.23 -38.26 24.81
N VAL A 241 4.95 -38.09 24.48
CA VAL A 241 3.96 -37.49 25.41
C VAL A 241 3.55 -38.48 26.51
N GLY A 242 3.47 -39.78 26.22
CA GLY A 242 3.14 -40.81 27.20
C GLY A 242 4.19 -40.99 28.30
N ALA A 243 5.47 -40.89 27.97
CA ALA A 243 6.57 -41.08 28.92
C ALA A 243 6.70 -39.93 29.94
N VAL A 244 6.45 -38.68 29.51
CA VAL A 244 6.58 -37.50 30.39
C VAL A 244 5.36 -37.36 31.31
N GLY A 245 4.15 -37.69 30.84
CA GLY A 245 2.93 -37.64 31.66
C GLY A 245 2.81 -38.76 32.71
N GLY A 246 3.16 -40.00 32.35
CA GLY A 246 3.01 -41.15 33.24
C GLY A 246 4.02 -41.19 34.41
N GLY A 247 5.24 -40.69 34.20
CA GLY A 247 6.30 -40.71 35.21
C GLY A 247 6.05 -39.78 36.40
N LEU A 248 5.49 -38.59 36.15
CA LEU A 248 5.19 -37.62 37.20
C LEU A 248 4.06 -38.10 38.12
N ALA A 249 2.99 -38.70 37.57
CA ALA A 249 1.88 -39.23 38.36
C ALA A 249 2.32 -40.38 39.30
N TYR A 250 3.17 -41.30 38.82
CA TYR A 250 3.71 -42.39 39.66
C TYR A 250 4.61 -41.87 40.80
N TYR A 251 5.41 -40.83 40.54
CA TYR A 251 6.30 -40.24 41.55
C TYR A 251 5.53 -39.60 42.72
N PHE A 252 4.43 -38.88 42.44
CA PHE A 252 3.62 -38.26 43.51
C PHE A 252 2.84 -39.27 44.35
N VAL A 253 2.30 -40.34 43.75
CA VAL A 253 1.58 -41.39 44.50
C VAL A 253 2.51 -42.16 45.44
N ARG A 254 3.77 -42.38 45.06
CA ARG A 254 4.74 -43.09 45.91
C ARG A 254 5.27 -42.24 47.07
N LYS A 255 5.30 -40.91 46.93
CA LYS A 255 5.79 -40.01 47.98
C LYS A 255 4.75 -39.73 49.07
N GLY A 256 3.45 -39.92 48.79
CA GLY A 256 2.36 -39.74 49.77
C GLY A 256 2.12 -40.92 50.73
N LYS A 257 2.90 -42.02 50.63
CA LYS A 257 2.79 -43.20 51.51
C LYS A 257 4.01 -43.41 52.42
N LYS A 258 4.77 -42.35 52.71
CA LYS A 258 5.80 -42.35 53.76
C LYS A 258 5.47 -41.33 54.82
#